data_AF-A0A9P0GDG2-F1
#
_entry.id   AF-A0A9P0GDG2-F1
#
_cell.length_a   1.000
_cell.length_b   1.000
_cell.length_c   1.000
_cell.angle_alpha   90.00
_cell.angle_beta   90.00
_cell.angle_gamma   90.00
#
_symmetry.space_group_name_H-M   'P 1'
#
loop_
_entity.id
_entity.type
_entity.pdbx_description
1 polymer ?
#
loop_
_entity_poly.entity_id
_entity_poly.type
_entity_poly.pdbx_seq_one_letter_code
_entity_poly.pdbx_strand_id
1 'polypeptide(L)'
;MENSVKQCTHTDSERWFTGTCTTLELNKALEKGYTIDKIFEVWHFPQKSINFFKDYIRDFMKIKLETRPHSYESNEAYALAIKQQINIELELEKKPNPGKRDIAKIYLNSLLEKLPQRSKIKQSEFVTFF
;
A
#
# COMPACT_ATOMS: atom_id res chain seq x y z
N MET A 1 -8.72 -7.58 -30.76
CA MET A 1 -7.45 -8.25 -30.41
C MET A 1 -7.83 -9.46 -29.58
N GLU A 2 -7.90 -10.63 -30.23
CA GLU A 2 -8.31 -11.89 -29.61
C GLU A 2 -7.21 -12.36 -28.65
N ASN A 3 -7.56 -12.54 -27.37
CA ASN A 3 -6.69 -13.24 -26.43
C ASN A 3 -6.61 -14.71 -26.85
N SER A 4 -5.56 -15.08 -27.58
CA SER A 4 -5.19 -16.47 -27.82
C SER A 4 -4.86 -17.11 -26.47
N VAL A 5 -5.84 -17.79 -25.88
CA VAL A 5 -5.67 -18.60 -24.67
C VAL A 5 -4.83 -19.81 -25.07
N LYS A 6 -3.51 -19.73 -24.91
CA LYS A 6 -2.66 -20.92 -24.95
C LYS A 6 -3.17 -21.88 -23.89
N GLN A 7 -3.66 -23.05 -24.30
CA GLN A 7 -4.05 -24.10 -23.38
C GLN A 7 -2.82 -24.49 -22.56
N CYS A 8 -2.93 -24.34 -21.25
CA CYS A 8 -1.91 -24.80 -20.32
C CYS A 8 -1.81 -26.33 -20.44
N THR A 9 -0.59 -26.85 -20.67
CA THR A 9 -0.30 -28.29 -20.82
C THR A 9 0.08 -28.97 -19.51
N HIS A 10 0.21 -28.21 -18.42
CA HIS A 10 0.57 -28.73 -17.11
C HIS A 10 -0.57 -29.56 -16.51
N THR A 11 -0.23 -30.61 -15.79
CA THR A 11 -1.15 -31.40 -14.97
C THR A 11 -1.65 -30.60 -13.76
N ASP A 12 -2.74 -31.03 -13.13
CA ASP A 12 -3.26 -30.37 -11.93
C ASP A 12 -2.22 -30.37 -10.79
N SER A 13 -1.43 -31.45 -10.69
CA SER A 13 -0.30 -31.59 -9.76
C SER A 13 0.86 -30.64 -10.03
N GLU A 14 0.98 -30.07 -11.22
CA GLU A 14 2.00 -29.05 -11.55
C GLU A 14 1.46 -27.63 -11.38
N ARG A 15 0.14 -27.47 -11.30
CA ARG A 15 -0.56 -26.19 -11.09
C ARG A 15 -0.83 -25.89 -9.62
N TRP A 16 -0.57 -26.86 -8.74
CA TRP A 16 -0.72 -26.67 -7.31
C TRP A 16 0.39 -25.75 -6.76
N PHE A 17 0.06 -24.95 -5.76
CA PHE A 17 1.06 -24.24 -4.98
C PHE A 17 0.65 -24.20 -3.52
N THR A 18 1.64 -24.19 -2.63
CA THR A 18 1.44 -23.92 -1.20
C THR A 18 1.97 -22.54 -0.89
N GLY A 19 1.18 -21.75 -0.18
CA GLY A 19 1.61 -20.43 0.26
C GLY A 19 0.75 -19.91 1.41
N THR A 20 1.29 -18.92 2.11
CA THR A 20 0.52 -18.13 3.08
C THR A 20 -0.12 -16.98 2.33
N CYS A 21 -1.44 -16.91 2.32
CA CYS A 21 -2.20 -15.86 1.65
C CYS A 21 -3.18 -15.20 2.61
N THR A 22 -3.52 -13.95 2.31
CA THR A 22 -4.58 -13.25 3.04
C THR A 22 -5.96 -13.70 2.55
N THR A 23 -7.00 -13.55 3.38
CA THR A 23 -8.38 -13.92 3.00
C THR A 23 -8.85 -13.17 1.74
N LEU A 24 -8.37 -11.94 1.52
CA LEU A 24 -8.67 -11.14 0.33
C LEU A 24 -8.10 -11.78 -0.95
N GLU A 25 -6.84 -12.19 -0.91
CA GLU A 25 -6.19 -12.87 -2.03
C GLU A 25 -6.83 -14.23 -2.31
N LEU A 26 -7.16 -14.97 -1.25
CA LEU A 26 -7.84 -16.26 -1.36
C LEU A 26 -9.22 -16.13 -2.01
N ASN A 27 -10.04 -15.18 -1.56
CA ASN A 27 -11.33 -14.89 -2.18
C ASN A 27 -11.17 -14.52 -3.66
N LYS A 28 -10.15 -13.71 -3.99
CA LYS A 28 -9.88 -13.34 -5.38
C LYS A 28 -9.43 -14.54 -6.23
N ALA A 29 -8.71 -15.49 -5.64
CA ALA A 29 -8.33 -16.73 -6.32
C ALA A 29 -9.57 -17.59 -6.60
N LEU A 30 -10.47 -17.74 -5.62
CA LEU A 30 -11.74 -18.45 -5.82
C LEU A 30 -12.59 -17.83 -6.95
N GLU A 31 -12.69 -16.49 -6.99
CA GLU A 31 -13.37 -15.79 -8.10
C GLU A 31 -12.76 -16.08 -9.48
N LYS A 32 -11.45 -16.33 -9.52
CA LYS A 32 -10.73 -16.68 -10.76
C LYS A 32 -10.80 -18.16 -11.12
N GLY A 33 -11.54 -18.97 -10.36
CA GLY A 33 -11.73 -20.40 -10.61
C GLY A 33 -10.67 -21.31 -10.01
N TYR A 34 -9.82 -20.81 -9.11
CA TYR A 34 -8.91 -21.67 -8.34
C TYR A 34 -9.70 -22.44 -7.28
N THR A 35 -9.23 -23.65 -6.96
CA THR A 35 -9.81 -24.49 -5.92
C THR A 35 -8.85 -24.60 -4.73
N ILE A 36 -9.42 -24.76 -3.53
CA ILE A 36 -8.63 -25.00 -2.32
C ILE A 36 -8.54 -26.51 -2.13
N ASP A 37 -7.33 -27.04 -2.16
CA ASP A 37 -7.06 -28.45 -1.87
C ASP A 37 -6.96 -28.70 -0.36
N LYS A 38 -6.06 -27.97 0.31
CA LYS A 38 -5.77 -28.16 1.74
C LYS A 38 -5.51 -26.84 2.47
N ILE A 39 -6.04 -26.75 3.69
CA ILE A 39 -5.78 -25.65 4.62
C ILE A 39 -4.94 -26.19 5.78
N PHE A 40 -3.78 -25.60 6.02
CA PHE A 40 -2.87 -26.01 7.08
C PHE A 40 -3.09 -25.22 8.38
N GLU A 41 -3.24 -23.91 8.27
CA GLU A 41 -3.34 -23.01 9.41
C GLU A 41 -4.19 -21.78 9.03
N VAL A 42 -4.98 -21.27 9.97
CA VAL A 42 -5.82 -20.09 9.79
C VAL A 42 -5.57 -19.11 10.93
N TRP A 43 -5.13 -17.90 10.58
CA TRP A 43 -4.94 -16.81 11.53
C TRP A 43 -6.17 -15.90 11.51
N HIS A 44 -7.02 -16.01 12.54
CA HIS A 44 -8.23 -15.21 12.66
C HIS A 44 -8.02 -13.99 13.56
N PHE A 45 -8.28 -12.80 13.03
CA PHE A 45 -8.22 -11.53 13.75
C PHE A 45 -9.65 -10.97 13.91
N PRO A 46 -10.31 -11.20 15.07
CA PRO A 46 -11.71 -10.82 15.26
C PRO A 46 -11.88 -9.31 15.40
N GLN A 47 -10.89 -8.62 15.96
CA GLN A 47 -10.90 -7.17 16.12
C GLN A 47 -10.27 -6.51 14.90
N LYS A 48 -11.00 -5.55 14.33
CA LYS A 48 -10.54 -4.75 13.18
C LYS A 48 -10.84 -3.29 13.47
N SER A 49 -9.93 -2.40 13.09
CA SER A 49 -10.09 -0.96 13.21
C SER A 49 -9.66 -0.28 11.93
N ILE A 50 -10.47 0.67 11.47
CA ILE A 50 -10.15 1.55 10.34
C ILE A 50 -9.58 2.90 10.81
N ASN A 51 -9.56 3.16 12.12
CA ASN A 51 -9.23 4.47 12.68
C ASN A 51 -7.77 4.61 13.09
N PHE A 52 -7.06 3.50 13.32
CA PHE A 52 -5.73 3.50 13.93
C PHE A 52 -4.70 4.37 13.18
N PHE A 53 -4.69 4.34 11.85
CA PHE A 53 -3.78 5.14 11.01
C PHE A 53 -4.46 6.37 10.38
N LYS A 54 -5.73 6.61 10.68
CA LYS A 54 -6.54 7.61 9.98
C LYS A 54 -5.95 9.02 10.13
N ASP A 55 -5.64 9.42 11.35
CA ASP A 55 -5.07 10.74 11.63
C ASP A 55 -3.66 10.89 11.06
N TYR A 56 -2.80 9.87 11.22
CA TYR A 56 -1.47 9.85 10.62
C TYR A 56 -1.52 10.05 9.10
N ILE A 57 -2.34 9.26 8.39
CA ILE A 57 -2.46 9.35 6.93
C ILE A 57 -3.04 10.71 6.55
N ARG A 58 -4.05 11.21 7.27
CA ARG A 58 -4.67 12.51 7.02
C ARG A 58 -3.63 13.63 7.09
N ASP A 59 -2.84 13.68 8.15
CA ASP A 59 -1.93 14.79 8.42
C ASP A 59 -0.78 14.84 7.39
N PHE A 60 -0.18 13.69 7.06
CA PHE A 60 0.85 13.64 6.02
C PHE A 60 0.30 13.82 4.60
N MET A 61 -0.94 13.37 4.33
CA MET A 61 -1.60 13.67 3.06
C MET A 61 -1.91 15.16 2.92
N LYS A 62 -2.36 15.83 3.99
CA LYS A 62 -2.55 17.29 4.02
C LYS A 62 -1.25 18.00 3.62
N ILE A 63 -0.14 17.72 4.30
CA ILE A 63 1.18 18.32 4.00
C ILE A 63 1.60 18.06 2.55
N LYS A 64 1.42 16.82 2.07
CA LYS A 64 1.80 16.43 0.69
C LYS A 64 0.99 17.16 -0.37
N LEU A 65 -0.29 17.45 -0.10
CA LEU A 65 -1.19 18.14 -1.04
C LEU A 65 -0.96 19.65 -1.00
N GLU A 66 -0.77 20.25 0.17
CA GLU A 66 -0.49 21.68 0.34
C GLU A 66 0.82 22.12 -0.32
N THR A 67 1.83 21.26 -0.29
CA THR A 67 3.18 21.57 -0.80
C THR A 67 3.35 21.25 -2.28
N ARG A 68 2.32 20.67 -2.92
CA ARG A 68 2.35 20.24 -4.32
C ARG A 68 2.00 21.42 -5.25
N PRO A 69 2.78 21.67 -6.31
CA PRO A 69 2.34 22.57 -7.37
C PRO A 69 1.13 21.97 -8.09
N HIS A 70 0.06 22.76 -8.26
CA HIS A 70 -1.17 22.34 -8.91
C HIS A 70 -1.49 23.20 -10.14
N SER A 71 -2.19 22.62 -11.11
CA SER A 71 -2.57 23.25 -12.38
C SER A 71 -4.02 23.74 -12.43
N TYR A 72 -4.70 23.79 -11.28
CA TYR A 72 -6.06 24.31 -11.17
C TYR A 72 -6.10 25.83 -11.36
N GLU A 73 -7.25 26.33 -11.81
CA GLU A 73 -7.48 27.77 -12.06
C GLU A 73 -7.31 28.63 -10.81
N SER A 74 -7.64 28.09 -9.63
CA SER A 74 -7.49 28.77 -8.34
C SER A 74 -7.17 27.76 -7.23
N ASN A 75 -6.51 28.23 -6.18
CA ASN A 75 -6.27 27.49 -4.94
C ASN A 75 -7.58 27.00 -4.32
N GLU A 76 -8.66 27.79 -4.40
CA GLU A 76 -9.97 27.43 -3.85
C GLU A 76 -10.61 26.26 -4.59
N ALA A 77 -10.52 26.26 -5.93
CA ALA A 77 -11.00 25.15 -6.76
C ALA A 77 -10.25 23.85 -6.45
N TYR A 78 -8.95 23.94 -6.21
CA TYR A 78 -8.14 22.80 -5.78
C TYR A 78 -8.55 22.29 -4.38
N ALA A 79 -8.68 23.19 -3.40
CA ALA A 79 -9.10 22.85 -2.06
C ALA A 79 -10.49 22.19 -2.02
N LEU A 80 -11.44 22.70 -2.81
CA LEU A 80 -12.79 22.13 -2.91
C LEU A 80 -12.78 20.72 -3.50
N ALA A 81 -12.03 20.49 -4.59
CA ALA A 81 -11.93 19.18 -5.22
C ALA A 81 -11.34 18.13 -4.27
N ILE A 82 -10.29 18.50 -3.52
CA ILE A 82 -9.67 17.61 -2.54
C ILE A 82 -10.60 17.37 -1.34
N LYS A 83 -11.32 18.40 -0.86
CA LYS A 83 -12.29 18.25 0.23
C LYS A 83 -13.41 17.30 -0.16
N GLN A 84 -13.91 17.36 -1.39
CA GLN A 84 -14.93 16.43 -1.89
C GLN A 84 -14.44 14.99 -2.00
N GLN A 85 -13.19 14.77 -2.41
CA GLN A 85 -12.64 13.43 -2.61
C GLN A 85 -12.19 12.74 -1.32
N ILE A 86 -11.51 13.48 -0.44
CA ILE A 86 -10.73 12.91 0.68
C ILE A 86 -11.18 13.49 2.03
N ASN A 87 -12.07 14.49 2.04
CA ASN A 87 -12.54 15.19 3.24
C ASN A 87 -11.41 15.78 4.09
N ILE A 88 -10.45 16.44 3.42
CA ILE A 88 -9.33 17.15 4.04
C ILE A 88 -9.41 18.62 3.66
N GLU A 89 -9.31 19.49 4.66
CA GLU A 89 -9.22 20.95 4.45
C GLU A 89 -7.76 21.35 4.26
N LEU A 90 -7.47 22.05 3.16
CA LEU A 90 -6.12 22.47 2.76
C LEU A 90 -5.91 23.95 3.01
N GLU A 91 -4.73 24.30 3.51
CA GLU A 91 -4.28 25.68 3.68
C GLU A 91 -3.19 26.00 2.63
N LEU A 92 -3.61 26.63 1.53
CA LEU A 92 -2.75 26.88 0.36
C LEU A 92 -2.07 28.26 0.37
N GLU A 93 -2.00 28.91 1.53
CA GLU A 93 -1.38 30.24 1.68
C GLU A 93 0.16 30.20 1.57
N LYS A 94 0.75 29.01 1.72
CA LYS A 94 2.21 28.82 1.73
C LYS A 94 2.73 28.48 0.33
N LYS A 95 3.90 29.04 -0.02
CA LYS A 95 4.59 28.71 -1.28
C LYS A 95 4.87 27.20 -1.37
N PRO A 96 4.78 26.60 -2.58
CA PRO A 96 5.11 25.19 -2.78
C PRO A 96 6.52 24.86 -2.28
N ASN A 97 6.67 23.75 -1.56
CA ASN A 97 7.96 23.30 -1.02
C ASN A 97 8.20 21.82 -1.41
N PRO A 98 9.11 21.55 -2.36
CA PRO A 98 9.36 20.19 -2.83
C PRO A 98 9.93 19.29 -1.73
N GLY A 99 10.83 19.78 -0.87
CA GLY A 99 11.44 18.99 0.20
C GLY A 99 10.42 18.50 1.23
N LYS A 100 9.48 19.37 1.64
CA LYS A 100 8.40 18.98 2.56
C LYS A 100 7.47 17.94 1.95
N ARG A 101 7.19 18.05 0.65
CA ARG A 101 6.39 17.07 -0.09
C ARG A 101 7.06 15.71 -0.09
N ASP A 102 8.36 15.66 -0.35
CA ASP A 102 9.12 14.41 -0.41
C ASP A 102 9.19 13.74 0.96
N ILE A 103 9.43 14.52 2.02
CA ILE A 103 9.39 14.04 3.41
C ILE A 103 8.02 13.45 3.74
N ALA A 104 6.93 14.16 3.45
CA ALA A 104 5.58 13.66 3.69
C ALA A 104 5.27 12.38 2.89
N LYS A 105 5.76 12.29 1.66
CA LYS A 105 5.64 11.08 0.83
C LYS A 105 6.42 9.90 1.44
N ILE A 106 7.63 10.14 1.94
CA ILE A 106 8.44 9.11 2.61
C ILE A 106 7.69 8.60 3.84
N TYR A 107 7.18 9.48 4.71
CA TYR A 107 6.44 9.05 5.90
C TYR A 107 5.19 8.21 5.60
N LEU A 108 4.47 8.54 4.52
CA LEU A 108 3.32 7.73 4.08
C LEU A 108 3.75 6.33 3.60
N ASN A 109 4.82 6.25 2.81
CA ASN A 109 5.30 4.98 2.25
C ASN A 109 5.99 4.10 3.31
N SER A 110 6.87 4.70 4.11
CA SER A 110 7.65 4.00 5.13
C SER A 110 6.77 3.35 6.20
N LEU A 111 5.61 3.92 6.52
CA LEU A 111 4.67 3.30 7.45
C LEU A 111 4.24 1.91 6.95
N LEU A 112 3.83 1.80 5.70
CA LEU A 112 3.36 0.55 5.10
C LEU A 112 4.50 -0.46 4.95
N GLU A 113 5.69 0.01 4.60
CA GLU A 113 6.89 -0.83 4.46
C GLU A 113 7.39 -1.38 5.80
N LYS A 114 7.17 -0.64 6.89
CA LYS A 114 7.64 -1.04 8.22
C LYS A 114 6.84 -2.20 8.82
N LEU A 115 5.55 -2.30 8.49
CA LEU A 115 4.65 -3.31 9.07
C LEU A 115 5.07 -4.76 8.80
N PRO A 116 5.41 -5.17 7.56
CA PRO A 116 5.87 -6.53 7.27
C PRO A 116 7.39 -6.71 7.46
N GLN A 117 8.09 -5.72 8.01
CA GLN A 117 9.55 -5.79 8.10
C GLN A 117 9.98 -6.96 9.00
N ARG A 118 10.94 -7.75 8.51
CA ARG A 118 11.55 -8.84 9.26
C ARG A 118 12.25 -8.30 10.50
N SER A 119 11.98 -8.88 11.66
CA SER A 119 12.57 -8.48 12.95
C SER A 119 14.05 -8.83 13.07
N LYS A 120 14.49 -9.92 12.44
CA LYS A 120 15.89 -10.37 12.46
C LYS A 120 16.58 -9.99 11.15
N ILE A 121 17.37 -8.92 11.20
CA ILE A 121 18.23 -8.48 10.10
C ILE A 121 19.65 -8.99 10.40
N LYS A 122 20.28 -9.65 9.43
CA LYS A 122 21.69 -10.07 9.57
C LYS A 122 22.58 -8.83 9.61
N GLN A 123 23.43 -8.72 10.62
CA GLN A 123 24.43 -7.66 10.71
C GLN A 123 25.77 -8.20 10.21
N SER A 124 26.49 -7.39 9.44
CA SER A 124 27.83 -7.71 8.95
C SER A 124 28.83 -6.86 9.71
N GLU A 125 29.88 -7.49 10.23
CA GLU A 125 30.97 -6.80 10.92
C GLU A 125 32.22 -6.82 10.04
N PHE A 126 32.92 -5.69 9.98
CA PHE A 126 34.21 -5.60 9.32
C PHE A 126 35.29 -6.11 10.29
N VAL A 127 35.95 -7.21 9.94
CA VAL A 127 37.06 -7.77 10.71
C VAL A 127 38.37 -7.28 10.08
N THR A 128 39.07 -6.39 10.77
CA THR A 128 40.47 -6.02 10.44
C THR A 128 41.43 -6.93 11.20
N PHE A 129 42.27 -7.64 10.46
CA PHE A 129 43.40 -8.38 11.02
C PHE A 129 44.59 -7.42 11.14
N PHE A 130 45.11 -7.25 12.36
CA PHE A 130 46.37 -6.56 12.65
C PHE A 130 47.47 -7.59 12.89
#